data_AF-A0A3N5R893-F1
#
_entry.id   AF-A0A3N5R893-F1
#
_cell.length_a   1.000
_cell.length_b   1.000
_cell.length_c   1.000
_cell.angle_alpha   90.00
_cell.angle_beta   90.00
_cell.angle_gamma   90.00
#
_symmetry.space_group_name_H-M   'P 1'
#
loop_
_entity.id
_entity.type
_entity.pdbx_description
1 polymer ?
#
loop_
_entity_poly.entity_id
_entity_poly.type
_entity_poly.pdbx_seq_one_letter_code
_entity_poly.pdbx_strand_id
1 'polypeptide(L)'
;MSEEQDYNHYCYIVAGTVGNLTTDLVILHYKLSDPVAKILLKYCQACGRGLQKTNIIKDFLDDITRGICYLPNEWLSEVDYTPLSLQGASSIWKRKVLVDVLAELKDATEYTIALPYEAVGYRMASLLCLLPALQTILLAAQNQRALFTAQHPSKISHETFAQCIVDARKLIQDNLGIVGYFQQLENKINLQFDGYIT
;
A
#
# COMPACT_ATOMS: atom_id res chain seq x y z
N MET A 1 -18.62 -5.98 0.85
CA MET A 1 -18.56 -5.14 -0.36
C MET A 1 -18.73 -6.06 -1.55
N SER A 2 -19.55 -5.71 -2.53
CA SER A 2 -19.93 -6.64 -3.59
C SER A 2 -18.84 -6.72 -4.65
N GLU A 3 -18.45 -5.57 -5.20
CA GLU A 3 -17.54 -5.44 -6.33
C GLU A 3 -16.22 -4.77 -5.93
N GLU A 4 -15.19 -4.89 -6.76
CA GLU A 4 -13.93 -4.18 -6.59
C GLU A 4 -14.10 -2.65 -6.48
N GLN A 5 -15.08 -2.10 -7.20
CA GLN A 5 -15.39 -0.67 -7.15
C GLN A 5 -15.89 -0.23 -5.76
N ASP A 6 -16.67 -1.06 -5.07
CA ASP A 6 -17.12 -0.79 -3.70
C ASP A 6 -15.95 -0.76 -2.72
N TYR A 7 -14.99 -1.69 -2.91
CA TYR A 7 -13.77 -1.75 -2.12
C TYR A 7 -12.89 -0.51 -2.32
N ASN A 8 -12.72 -0.07 -3.56
CA ASN A 8 -12.01 1.16 -3.90
C ASN A 8 -12.72 2.40 -3.33
N HIS A 9 -14.06 2.44 -3.41
CA HIS A 9 -14.87 3.53 -2.87
C HIS A 9 -14.78 3.58 -1.35
N TYR A 10 -14.88 2.44 -0.66
CA TYR A 10 -14.70 2.36 0.78
C TYR A 10 -13.33 2.91 1.21
N CYS A 11 -12.25 2.43 0.58
CA CYS A 11 -10.89 2.91 0.86
C CYS A 11 -10.74 4.42 0.58
N TYR A 12 -11.41 4.93 -0.46
CA TYR A 12 -11.45 6.36 -0.74
C TYR A 12 -12.13 7.14 0.40
N ILE A 13 -13.32 6.72 0.84
CA ILE A 13 -14.08 7.42 1.89
C ILE A 13 -13.30 7.47 3.20
N VAL A 14 -12.76 6.33 3.65
CA VAL A 14 -12.14 6.23 4.99
C VAL A 14 -10.70 6.74 5.06
N ALA A 15 -9.99 6.79 3.93
CA ALA A 15 -8.58 7.18 3.90
C ALA A 15 -8.20 8.10 2.73
N GLY A 16 -8.75 7.89 1.52
CA GLY A 16 -8.46 8.74 0.35
C GLY A 16 -8.90 10.20 0.50
N THR A 17 -9.96 10.47 1.27
CA THR A 17 -10.41 11.84 1.61
C THR A 17 -9.36 12.61 2.41
N VAL A 18 -8.65 11.94 3.32
CA VAL A 18 -7.52 12.51 4.08
C VAL A 18 -6.37 12.91 3.15
N GLY A 19 -6.15 12.12 2.09
CA GLY A 19 -5.21 12.47 1.02
C GLY A 19 -5.51 13.85 0.43
N ASN A 20 -6.74 14.07 -0.07
CA ASN A 20 -7.15 15.36 -0.62
C ASN A 20 -6.97 16.51 0.39
N LEU A 21 -7.47 16.34 1.62
CA LEU A 21 -7.37 17.36 2.66
C LEU A 21 -5.91 17.77 2.92
N THR A 22 -5.03 16.79 3.10
CA THR A 22 -3.61 17.10 3.40
C THR A 22 -2.88 17.67 2.19
N THR A 23 -3.23 17.25 0.97
CA THR A 23 -2.70 17.84 -0.27
C THR A 23 -3.10 19.30 -0.42
N ASP A 24 -4.37 19.65 -0.18
CA ASP A 24 -4.84 21.04 -0.24
C ASP A 24 -4.10 21.93 0.78
N LEU A 25 -3.90 21.43 2.00
CA LEU A 25 -3.14 22.14 3.04
C LEU A 25 -1.69 22.38 2.60
N VAL A 26 -1.04 21.40 1.97
CA VAL A 26 0.34 21.53 1.47
C VAL A 26 0.44 22.50 0.31
N ILE A 27 -0.49 22.42 -0.66
CA ILE A 27 -0.57 23.36 -1.78
C ILE A 27 -0.68 24.79 -1.26
N LEU A 28 -1.59 25.03 -0.30
CA LEU A 28 -1.81 26.34 0.30
C LEU A 28 -0.59 26.82 1.10
N HIS A 29 -0.03 25.97 1.96
CA HIS A 29 1.08 26.32 2.84
C HIS A 29 2.35 26.69 2.07
N TYR A 30 2.73 25.87 1.08
CA TYR A 30 3.94 26.06 0.29
C TYR A 30 3.73 26.90 -0.97
N LYS A 31 2.50 27.36 -1.24
CA LYS A 31 2.13 28.15 -2.42
C LYS A 31 2.59 27.48 -3.73
N LEU A 32 2.25 26.20 -3.86
CA LEU A 32 2.69 25.39 -5.00
C LEU A 32 2.10 25.91 -6.31
N SER A 33 2.87 25.82 -7.38
CA SER A 33 2.41 26.20 -8.72
C SER A 33 1.35 25.23 -9.24
N ASP A 34 0.45 25.71 -10.11
CA ASP A 34 -0.61 24.90 -10.71
C ASP A 34 -0.12 23.58 -11.32
N PRO A 35 1.03 23.51 -12.03
CA PRO A 35 1.53 22.24 -12.55
C PRO A 35 1.85 21.23 -11.45
N VAL A 36 2.48 21.64 -10.35
CA VAL A 36 2.81 20.75 -9.23
C VAL A 36 1.55 20.34 -8.48
N ALA A 37 0.66 21.30 -8.21
CA ALA A 37 -0.62 21.05 -7.55
C ALA A 37 -1.47 20.02 -8.32
N LYS A 38 -1.54 20.12 -9.66
CA LYS A 38 -2.24 19.16 -10.51
C LYS A 38 -1.70 17.74 -10.37
N ILE A 39 -0.38 17.58 -10.31
CA ILE A 39 0.25 16.25 -10.12
C ILE A 39 -0.11 15.70 -8.74
N LEU A 40 0.01 16.52 -7.68
CA LEU A 40 -0.32 16.08 -6.33
C LEU A 40 -1.80 15.70 -6.20
N LEU A 41 -2.72 16.52 -6.71
CA LEU A 41 -4.16 16.23 -6.67
C LEU A 41 -4.53 14.97 -7.46
N LYS A 42 -3.84 14.68 -8.56
CA LYS A 42 -4.04 13.45 -9.34
C LYS A 42 -3.77 12.19 -8.49
N TYR A 43 -2.72 12.21 -7.67
CA TYR A 43 -2.23 11.03 -6.95
C TYR A 43 -2.59 10.98 -5.46
N CYS A 44 -3.08 12.09 -4.88
CA CYS A 44 -3.30 12.22 -3.43
C CYS A 44 -4.19 11.13 -2.83
N GLN A 45 -5.20 10.67 -3.58
CA GLN A 45 -6.13 9.65 -3.10
C GLN A 45 -5.44 8.28 -2.97
N ALA A 46 -4.46 7.99 -3.82
CA ALA A 46 -3.73 6.73 -3.81
C ALA A 46 -2.87 6.59 -2.55
N CYS A 47 -2.38 7.69 -1.98
CA CYS A 47 -1.71 7.68 -0.69
C CYS A 47 -2.60 7.09 0.41
N GLY A 48 -3.84 7.61 0.52
CA GLY A 48 -4.80 7.13 1.51
C GLY A 48 -5.28 5.71 1.22
N ARG A 49 -5.67 5.43 -0.03
CA ARG A 49 -6.13 4.10 -0.43
C ARG A 49 -5.04 3.05 -0.25
N GLY A 50 -3.81 3.29 -0.70
CA GLY A 50 -2.69 2.36 -0.56
C GLY A 50 -2.41 1.98 0.89
N LEU A 51 -2.47 2.93 1.82
CA LEU A 51 -2.36 2.66 3.26
C LEU A 51 -3.52 1.82 3.78
N GLN A 52 -4.76 2.17 3.42
CA GLN A 52 -5.93 1.44 3.88
C GLN A 52 -5.95 0.00 3.35
N LYS A 53 -5.65 -0.19 2.06
CA LYS A 53 -5.53 -1.51 1.43
C LYS A 53 -4.41 -2.31 2.07
N THR A 54 -3.27 -1.69 2.37
CA THR A 54 -2.18 -2.36 3.11
C THR A 54 -2.61 -2.82 4.49
N ASN A 55 -3.37 -1.99 5.24
CA ASN A 55 -3.90 -2.39 6.54
C ASN A 55 -4.89 -3.54 6.42
N ILE A 56 -5.76 -3.55 5.40
CA ILE A 56 -6.69 -4.65 5.14
C ILE A 56 -5.96 -5.98 4.90
N ILE A 57 -4.82 -5.96 4.20
CA ILE A 57 -3.99 -7.17 4.05
C ILE A 57 -3.35 -7.54 5.38
N LYS A 58 -2.65 -6.60 6.02
CA LYS A 58 -1.91 -6.78 7.28
C LYS A 58 -2.78 -7.34 8.41
N ASP A 59 -3.99 -6.81 8.56
CA ASP A 59 -4.89 -7.10 9.67
C ASP A 59 -5.92 -8.19 9.33
N PHE A 60 -5.78 -8.86 8.18
CA PHE A 60 -6.76 -9.81 7.66
C PHE A 60 -7.18 -10.88 8.67
N LEU A 61 -6.22 -11.50 9.37
CA LEU A 61 -6.53 -12.55 10.35
C LEU A 61 -7.32 -12.00 11.54
N ASP A 62 -6.92 -10.84 12.06
CA ASP A 62 -7.61 -10.19 13.19
C ASP A 62 -9.03 -9.77 12.77
N ASP A 63 -9.22 -9.31 11.54
CA ASP A 63 -10.55 -8.94 11.03
C ASP A 63 -11.44 -10.18 10.82
N ILE A 64 -10.94 -11.25 10.22
CA ILE A 64 -11.70 -12.49 10.00
C ILE A 64 -12.10 -13.14 11.33
N THR A 65 -11.23 -13.14 12.33
CA THR A 65 -11.57 -13.67 13.68
C THR A 65 -12.68 -12.86 14.36
N ARG A 66 -12.89 -11.60 13.94
CA ARG A 66 -14.00 -10.73 14.38
C ARG A 66 -15.23 -10.83 13.47
N GLY A 67 -15.20 -11.67 12.45
CA GLY A 67 -16.29 -11.85 11.48
C GLY A 67 -16.38 -10.73 10.44
N ILE A 68 -15.31 -9.97 10.21
CA ILE A 68 -15.25 -8.85 9.27
C ILE A 68 -14.35 -9.23 8.09
N CYS A 69 -14.81 -8.97 6.87
CA CYS A 69 -13.97 -9.07 5.67
C CYS A 69 -14.13 -7.81 4.81
N TYR A 70 -13.00 -7.20 4.46
CA TYR A 70 -12.98 -6.02 3.60
C TYR A 70 -12.61 -6.31 2.14
N LEU A 71 -12.20 -7.54 1.81
CA LEU A 71 -11.98 -7.90 0.41
C LEU A 71 -13.33 -7.99 -0.33
N PRO A 72 -13.40 -7.60 -1.61
CA PRO A 72 -14.64 -7.63 -2.36
C PRO A 72 -15.10 -9.08 -2.60
N ASN A 73 -16.42 -9.30 -2.52
CA ASN A 73 -17.03 -10.62 -2.75
C ASN A 73 -16.73 -11.16 -4.15
N GLU A 74 -16.67 -10.28 -5.14
CA GLU A 74 -16.22 -10.59 -6.50
C GLU A 74 -14.90 -11.36 -6.49
N TRP A 75 -13.87 -10.85 -5.80
CA TRP A 75 -12.59 -11.55 -5.72
C TRP A 75 -12.68 -12.84 -4.91
N LEU A 76 -13.40 -12.84 -3.78
CA LEU A 76 -13.52 -14.02 -2.94
C LEU A 76 -14.22 -15.19 -3.66
N SER A 77 -15.16 -14.89 -4.54
CA SER A 77 -15.87 -15.89 -5.35
C SER A 77 -14.96 -16.61 -6.35
N GLU A 78 -13.87 -15.99 -6.81
CA GLU A 78 -12.88 -16.59 -7.71
C GLU A 78 -12.10 -17.75 -7.07
N VAL A 79 -12.13 -17.84 -5.74
CA VAL A 79 -11.39 -18.84 -4.94
C VAL A 79 -12.32 -19.54 -3.94
N ASP A 80 -13.60 -19.65 -4.28
CA ASP A 80 -14.62 -20.35 -3.48
C ASP A 80 -14.65 -19.91 -2.00
N TYR A 81 -14.36 -18.63 -1.75
CA TYR A 81 -14.32 -18.04 -0.40
C TYR A 81 -13.33 -18.71 0.57
N THR A 82 -12.36 -19.48 0.07
CA THR A 82 -11.34 -20.17 0.89
C THR A 82 -10.60 -19.26 1.89
N PRO A 83 -10.29 -17.98 1.59
CA PRO A 83 -9.72 -17.05 2.58
C PRO A 83 -10.59 -16.86 3.83
N LEU A 84 -11.93 -16.86 3.71
CA LEU A 84 -12.84 -16.63 4.83
C LEU A 84 -12.80 -17.76 5.85
N SER A 85 -12.43 -18.96 5.40
CA SER A 85 -12.22 -20.13 6.24
C SER A 85 -10.75 -20.35 6.64
N LEU A 86 -9.89 -19.35 6.38
CA LEU A 86 -8.45 -19.39 6.67
C LEU A 86 -7.72 -20.57 6.02
N GLN A 87 -8.16 -20.98 4.82
CA GLN A 87 -7.54 -22.04 4.02
C GLN A 87 -6.54 -21.51 2.97
N GLY A 88 -6.34 -20.19 2.92
CA GLY A 88 -5.51 -19.55 1.91
C GLY A 88 -6.27 -19.34 0.59
N ALA A 89 -5.51 -19.28 -0.50
CA ALA A 89 -5.97 -19.11 -1.88
C ALA A 89 -4.82 -19.49 -2.84
N SER A 90 -5.12 -19.59 -4.14
CA SER A 90 -4.10 -19.83 -5.17
C SER A 90 -3.05 -18.72 -5.21
N SER A 91 -1.82 -19.04 -5.65
CA SER A 91 -0.75 -18.03 -5.78
C SER A 91 -1.11 -16.92 -6.78
N ILE A 92 -1.84 -17.25 -7.84
CA ILE A 92 -2.34 -16.28 -8.84
C ILE A 92 -3.27 -15.26 -8.18
N TRP A 93 -4.22 -15.74 -7.36
CA TRP A 93 -5.16 -14.86 -6.69
C TRP A 93 -4.47 -14.00 -5.62
N LYS A 94 -3.56 -14.58 -4.83
CA LYS A 94 -2.75 -13.82 -3.87
C LYS A 94 -1.94 -12.73 -4.56
N ARG A 95 -1.35 -13.03 -5.71
CA ARG A 95 -0.65 -12.05 -6.54
C ARG A 95 -1.57 -10.92 -6.98
N LYS A 96 -2.77 -11.23 -7.49
CA LYS A 96 -3.78 -10.22 -7.89
C LYS A 96 -4.04 -9.25 -6.74
N VAL A 97 -4.32 -9.76 -5.55
CA VAL A 97 -4.61 -8.95 -4.37
C VAL A 97 -3.43 -8.04 -3.99
N LEU A 98 -2.20 -8.56 -3.96
CA LEU A 98 -1.03 -7.73 -3.60
C LEU A 98 -0.66 -6.72 -4.69
N VAL A 99 -0.85 -7.06 -5.97
CA VAL A 99 -0.61 -6.16 -7.11
C VAL A 99 -1.58 -4.98 -7.10
N ASP A 100 -2.84 -5.19 -6.71
CA ASP A 100 -3.79 -4.09 -6.53
C ASP A 100 -3.30 -3.08 -5.48
N VAL A 101 -2.75 -3.54 -4.35
CA VAL A 101 -2.16 -2.63 -3.35
C VAL A 101 -0.91 -1.94 -3.89
N LEU A 102 -0.05 -2.66 -4.61
CA LEU A 102 1.16 -2.09 -5.21
C LEU A 102 0.87 -0.99 -6.23
N ALA A 103 -0.22 -1.10 -6.99
CA ALA A 103 -0.63 -0.04 -7.92
C ALA A 103 -0.91 1.28 -7.18
N GLU A 104 -1.59 1.24 -6.04
CA GLU A 104 -1.81 2.44 -5.20
C GLU A 104 -0.51 2.97 -4.60
N LEU A 105 0.39 2.08 -4.15
CA LEU A 105 1.68 2.48 -3.58
C LEU A 105 2.64 3.05 -4.63
N LYS A 106 2.50 2.64 -5.90
CA LYS A 106 3.20 3.25 -7.03
C LYS A 106 2.74 4.69 -7.23
N ASP A 107 1.44 4.92 -7.27
CA ASP A 107 0.88 6.26 -7.38
C ASP A 107 1.23 7.13 -6.15
N ALA A 108 1.27 6.54 -4.94
CA ALA A 108 1.77 7.22 -3.75
C ALA A 108 3.28 7.57 -3.82
N THR A 109 4.06 6.79 -4.57
CA THR A 109 5.47 7.09 -4.86
C THR A 109 5.56 8.30 -5.79
N GLU A 110 4.76 8.35 -6.86
CA GLU A 110 4.65 9.50 -7.77
C GLU A 110 4.22 10.77 -7.03
N TYR A 111 3.25 10.66 -6.13
CA TYR A 111 2.86 11.76 -5.23
C TYR A 111 4.05 12.25 -4.39
N THR A 112 4.79 11.33 -3.77
CA THR A 112 5.87 11.67 -2.85
C THR A 112 7.03 12.39 -3.57
N ILE A 113 7.39 11.98 -4.79
CA ILE A 113 8.46 12.63 -5.55
C ILE A 113 8.04 13.96 -6.17
N ALA A 114 6.73 14.18 -6.38
CA ALA A 114 6.18 15.45 -6.85
C ALA A 114 6.15 16.55 -5.77
N LEU A 115 6.26 16.19 -4.49
CA LEU A 115 6.38 17.15 -3.40
C LEU A 115 7.68 17.95 -3.54
N PRO A 116 7.67 19.28 -3.32
CA PRO A 116 8.88 20.09 -3.40
C PRO A 116 9.86 19.76 -2.27
N TYR A 117 11.17 19.91 -2.50
CA TYR A 117 12.19 19.57 -1.51
C TYR A 117 12.13 20.44 -0.25
N GLU A 118 11.56 21.64 -0.36
CA GLU A 118 11.31 22.57 0.75
C GLU A 118 10.24 22.04 1.72
N ALA A 119 9.37 21.13 1.28
CA ALA A 119 8.36 20.48 2.11
C ALA A 119 8.94 19.33 2.95
N VAL A 120 10.11 19.53 3.56
CA VAL A 120 10.90 18.51 4.26
C VAL A 120 10.04 17.71 5.25
N GLY A 121 9.33 18.38 6.16
CA GLY A 121 8.51 17.70 7.16
C GLY A 121 7.38 16.85 6.56
N TYR A 122 6.74 17.35 5.51
CA TYR A 122 5.65 16.63 4.84
C TYR A 122 6.19 15.46 4.00
N ARG A 123 7.31 15.63 3.29
CA ARG A 123 8.02 14.54 2.61
C ARG A 123 8.42 13.43 3.56
N MET A 124 8.93 13.78 4.76
CA MET A 124 9.23 12.81 5.80
C MET A 124 7.97 12.04 6.24
N ALA A 125 6.86 12.74 6.49
CA ALA A 125 5.60 12.10 6.85
C ALA A 125 5.11 11.14 5.75
N SER A 126 5.13 11.57 4.49
CA SER A 126 4.78 10.73 3.34
C SER A 126 5.65 9.48 3.24
N LEU A 127 6.97 9.59 3.42
CA LEU A 127 7.89 8.45 3.42
C LEU A 127 7.65 7.50 4.60
N LEU A 128 7.35 8.03 5.79
CA LEU A 128 7.02 7.21 6.96
C LEU A 128 5.69 6.46 6.82
N CYS A 129 4.82 6.88 5.91
CA CYS A 129 3.65 6.11 5.50
C CYS A 129 4.00 5.09 4.41
N LEU A 130 4.70 5.53 3.37
CA LEU A 130 4.98 4.73 2.16
C LEU A 130 5.92 3.53 2.42
N LEU A 131 7.06 3.76 3.08
CA LEU A 131 8.09 2.71 3.20
C LEU A 131 7.63 1.52 4.05
N PRO A 132 7.01 1.71 5.23
CA PRO A 132 6.45 0.59 5.99
C PRO A 132 5.33 -0.14 5.26
N ALA A 133 4.53 0.57 4.45
CA ALA A 133 3.48 -0.05 3.65
C ALA A 133 4.07 -1.00 2.59
N LEU A 134 5.08 -0.53 1.85
CA LEU A 134 5.80 -1.37 0.89
C LEU A 134 6.48 -2.58 1.55
N GLN A 135 7.10 -2.40 2.72
CA GLN A 135 7.70 -3.51 3.47
C GLN A 135 6.65 -4.51 3.97
N THR A 136 5.45 -4.05 4.32
CA THR A 136 4.33 -4.92 4.72
C THR A 136 3.87 -5.78 3.55
N ILE A 137 3.76 -5.22 2.34
CA ILE A 137 3.40 -6.00 1.15
C ILE A 137 4.54 -6.95 0.74
N LEU A 138 5.80 -6.56 0.90
CA LEU A 138 6.93 -7.47 0.71
C LEU A 138 6.88 -8.65 1.68
N LEU A 139 6.61 -8.40 2.97
CA LEU A 139 6.45 -9.46 3.96
C LEU A 139 5.31 -10.42 3.59
N ALA A 140 4.17 -9.89 3.16
CA ALA A 140 3.04 -10.69 2.70
C ALA A 140 3.41 -11.59 1.50
N ALA A 141 4.12 -11.04 0.52
CA ALA A 141 4.59 -11.78 -0.65
C ALA A 141 5.61 -12.88 -0.29
N GLN A 142 6.58 -12.57 0.58
CA GLN A 142 7.58 -13.54 1.06
C GLN A 142 6.94 -14.71 1.82
N ASN A 143 5.79 -14.46 2.46
CA ASN A 143 5.04 -15.45 3.23
C ASN A 143 3.77 -15.92 2.49
N GLN A 144 3.73 -15.87 1.16
CA GLN A 144 2.52 -16.17 0.37
C GLN A 144 1.86 -17.53 0.70
N ARG A 145 2.63 -18.52 1.17
CA ARG A 145 2.10 -19.85 1.55
C ARG A 145 1.18 -19.76 2.78
N ALA A 146 1.52 -18.88 3.73
CA ALA A 146 0.74 -18.62 4.94
C ALA A 146 -0.27 -17.48 4.77
N LEU A 147 -0.23 -16.76 3.64
CA LEU A 147 -1.13 -15.64 3.40
C LEU A 147 -2.58 -16.12 3.29
N PHE A 148 -3.48 -15.43 4.01
CA PHE A 148 -4.90 -15.75 4.17
C PHE A 148 -5.18 -17.12 4.83
N THR A 149 -4.23 -17.63 5.60
CA THR A 149 -4.42 -18.81 6.46
C THR A 149 -4.43 -18.42 7.94
N ALA A 150 -4.59 -19.41 8.83
CA ALA A 150 -4.43 -19.21 10.27
C ALA A 150 -2.99 -18.79 10.69
N GLN A 151 -2.02 -18.82 9.77
CA GLN A 151 -0.64 -18.39 9.98
C GLN A 151 -0.33 -17.07 9.24
N HIS A 152 -1.35 -16.29 8.87
CA HIS A 152 -1.21 -15.04 8.14
C HIS A 152 -0.16 -14.11 8.81
N PRO A 153 0.80 -13.55 8.04
CA PRO A 153 1.80 -12.63 8.56
C PRO A 153 1.18 -11.26 8.92
N SER A 154 1.06 -10.94 10.21
CA SER A 154 0.28 -9.78 10.64
C SER A 154 1.04 -8.45 10.70
N LYS A 155 2.38 -8.43 10.75
CA LYS A 155 3.13 -7.17 10.93
C LYS A 155 4.61 -7.27 10.59
N ILE A 156 5.17 -6.21 10.04
CA ILE A 156 6.62 -6.00 9.99
C ILE A 156 7.21 -5.90 11.40
N SER A 157 8.48 -6.29 11.56
CA SER A 157 9.16 -6.20 12.85
C SER A 157 9.45 -4.76 13.25
N HIS A 158 9.69 -4.53 14.54
CA HIS A 158 10.17 -3.23 15.04
C HIS A 158 11.49 -2.81 14.39
N GLU A 159 12.35 -3.77 14.07
CA GLU A 159 13.62 -3.55 13.39
C GLU A 159 13.42 -3.08 11.96
N THR A 160 12.53 -3.74 11.20
CA THR A 160 12.17 -3.32 9.84
C THR A 160 11.55 -1.93 9.84
N PHE A 161 10.68 -1.62 10.81
CA PHE A 161 10.10 -0.28 10.94
C PHE A 161 11.16 0.78 11.29
N ALA A 162 12.09 0.48 12.20
CA ALA A 162 13.20 1.37 12.52
C ALA A 162 14.08 1.63 11.28
N GLN A 163 14.32 0.61 10.46
CA GLN A 163 15.03 0.77 9.20
C GLN A 163 14.28 1.68 8.22
N CYS A 164 12.95 1.57 8.14
CA CYS A 164 12.13 2.50 7.33
C CYS A 164 12.32 3.97 7.75
N ILE A 165 12.45 4.25 9.06
CA ILE A 165 12.72 5.61 9.55
C ILE A 165 14.11 6.10 9.10
N VAL A 166 15.12 5.23 9.17
CA VAL A 166 16.47 5.54 8.72
C VAL A 166 16.49 5.80 7.21
N ASP A 167 15.82 4.96 6.43
CA ASP A 167 15.75 5.08 4.98
C ASP A 167 14.98 6.34 4.57
N ALA A 168 13.84 6.64 5.23
CA ALA A 168 13.09 7.88 4.99
C ALA A 168 13.96 9.13 5.17
N ARG A 169 14.83 9.18 6.20
CA ARG A 169 15.76 10.29 6.41
C ARG A 169 16.79 10.43 5.29
N LYS A 170 17.29 9.31 4.77
CA LYS A 170 18.25 9.31 3.65
C LYS A 170 17.60 9.75 2.33
N LEU A 171 16.38 9.29 2.11
CA LEU A 171 15.64 9.46 0.85
C LEU A 171 14.90 10.81 0.74
N ILE A 172 14.75 11.54 1.83
CA ILE A 172 13.89 12.74 1.91
C ILE A 172 14.16 13.79 0.81
N GLN A 173 15.39 13.91 0.31
CA GLN A 173 15.78 14.82 -0.78
C GLN A 173 16.30 14.08 -2.03
N ASP A 174 16.07 12.77 -2.14
CA ASP A 174 16.55 11.93 -3.24
C ASP A 174 15.37 11.26 -3.97
N ASN A 175 14.79 11.97 -4.93
CA ASN A 175 13.68 11.44 -5.73
C ASN A 175 14.06 10.17 -6.51
N LEU A 176 15.29 10.07 -7.02
CA LEU A 176 15.75 8.88 -7.73
C LEU A 176 15.89 7.69 -6.77
N GLY A 177 16.39 7.93 -5.56
CA GLY A 177 16.45 6.94 -4.50
C GLY A 177 15.06 6.44 -4.08
N ILE A 178 14.07 7.32 -3.98
CA ILE A 178 12.68 6.94 -3.67
C ILE A 178 12.11 6.01 -4.76
N VAL A 179 12.28 6.37 -6.03
CA VAL A 179 11.84 5.54 -7.16
C VAL A 179 12.59 4.20 -7.16
N GLY A 180 13.90 4.21 -6.94
CA GLY A 180 14.73 3.01 -6.87
C GLY A 180 14.31 2.08 -5.73
N TYR A 181 13.93 2.63 -4.57
CA TYR A 181 13.41 1.86 -3.44
C TYR A 181 12.11 1.14 -3.83
N PHE A 182 11.14 1.86 -4.41
CA PHE A 182 9.89 1.28 -4.88
C PHE A 182 10.16 0.15 -5.89
N GLN A 183 10.94 0.42 -6.94
CA GLN A 183 11.25 -0.55 -7.99
C GLN A 183 11.96 -1.79 -7.44
N GLN A 184 12.88 -1.63 -6.50
CA GLN A 184 13.55 -2.76 -5.86
C GLN A 184 12.55 -3.67 -5.12
N LEU A 185 11.59 -3.08 -4.39
CA LEU A 185 10.60 -3.84 -3.65
C LEU A 185 9.55 -4.47 -4.58
N GLU A 186 9.08 -3.75 -5.59
CA GLU A 186 8.17 -4.26 -6.62
C GLU A 186 8.78 -5.49 -7.31
N ASN A 187 10.05 -5.42 -7.70
CA ASN A 187 10.76 -6.56 -8.28
C ASN A 187 10.87 -7.74 -7.31
N LYS A 188 11.23 -7.50 -6.04
CA LYS A 188 11.29 -8.56 -5.03
C LYS A 188 9.94 -9.24 -4.79
N ILE A 189 8.85 -8.47 -4.82
CA ILE A 189 7.48 -8.99 -4.67
C ILE A 189 7.09 -9.84 -5.88
N ASN A 190 7.30 -9.34 -7.10
CA ASN A 190 7.00 -10.09 -8.32
C ASN A 190 7.74 -11.43 -8.38
N LEU A 191 9.04 -11.43 -8.02
CA LEU A 191 9.85 -12.65 -7.96
C LEU A 191 9.31 -13.72 -7.00
N GLN A 192 8.52 -13.35 -5.99
CA GLN A 192 7.89 -14.36 -5.12
C GLN A 192 6.86 -15.19 -5.88
N PHE A 193 6.20 -14.63 -6.89
CA PHE A 193 5.11 -15.29 -7.60
C PHE A 193 5.57 -15.97 -8.91
N ASP A 194 6.71 -15.58 -9.47
CA ASP A 194 7.23 -16.14 -10.73
C ASP A 194 7.68 -17.61 -10.60
N GLY A 195 8.05 -18.05 -9.39
CA GLY A 195 8.47 -19.44 -9.12
C GLY A 195 7.35 -20.49 -9.11
N TYR A 196 6.11 -20.11 -9.43
CA TYR A 196 4.92 -20.98 -9.37
C TYR A 196 4.26 -21.18 -10.75
N ILE A 197 4.94 -20.84 -11.84
CA ILE A 197 4.47 -21.02 -13.23
C ILE A 197 4.86 -22.39 -13.82
N THR A 198 5.52 -23.27 -13.06
CA THR A 198 5.86 -24.65 -13.49
C THR A 198 5.06 -25.70 -12.75
#